data_AF-A0A8H5G835-F1
#
_entry.id   AF-A0A8H5G835-F1
#
_cell.length_a   1.000
_cell.length_b   1.000
_cell.length_c   1.000
_cell.angle_alpha   90.00
_cell.angle_beta   90.00
_cell.angle_gamma   90.00
#
_symmetry.space_group_name_H-M   'P 1'
#
loop_
_entity.id
_entity.type
_entity.pdbx_description
1 polymer ?
#
loop_
_entity_poly.entity_id
_entity_poly.type
_entity_poly.pdbx_seq_one_letter_code
_entity_poly.pdbx_strand_id
1 'polypeptide(L)'
;MFRLPVLASVFLLAWYINAVAAFNFELACSSIASQAASIDNTTIFFADIVPAGTSLTFPDQDPSCGGPGSSQTVLVDMCRVALNVSTSERSGITMEAWLPRNWTGRFLSTGNGGLDGCLQYVDLAYTTAQGFATVGANNGHNGTGGSLFFDNSDVLADFVFRSLHTNVVVGKEITEMFYGKPHKTSYYLGCSTGGREGFKIVQDFPDDFDGVVAGSPAINWNNLMSWSARFHNILGNATSPTFVTADEWLGLIHDNILQQCDEIDGVADGIIEDPNLCDYQPEELICTSARNTSGCLTPLKAAVVREVFSPMYDTHGNLMYPRQQPGSENAALVNLIYSSNVFPFSQDWFHFVVFNPPFNINTLDLNDYQIAEDLNPFNVATFNGDLSSFQSRGGKVITYHGQADMLISPADTEFYYQHVSSTMGLPPSKLDDFLRFFRISGMSHCATGPGAWQIGQSLAGASGNLTAETLDPDRNVLSAVVRWLEEGIAPETILGTKYVNDSASLGVELSRRHCRYPTRNVYDRTGDSNLPDSWSCK
;
A
#
# COMPACT_ATOMS: atom_id res chain seq x y z
N MET A 1 36.45 58.25 -59.14
CA MET A 1 36.48 56.80 -58.88
C MET A 1 36.80 56.59 -57.41
N PHE A 2 35.80 56.18 -56.64
CA PHE A 2 35.90 55.84 -55.22
C PHE A 2 36.72 54.57 -55.02
N ARG A 3 37.49 54.49 -53.91
CA ARG A 3 37.53 53.31 -53.03
C ARG A 3 38.20 53.66 -51.70
N LEU A 4 37.43 53.45 -50.62
CA LEU A 4 37.73 53.73 -49.21
C LEU A 4 38.79 52.78 -48.62
N PRO A 5 39.43 53.15 -47.48
CA PRO A 5 40.20 52.22 -46.67
C PRO A 5 39.29 51.42 -45.74
N VAL A 6 39.53 50.11 -45.65
CA VAL A 6 38.82 49.20 -44.73
C VAL A 6 39.49 49.28 -43.36
N LEU A 7 38.77 49.80 -42.37
CA LEU A 7 39.10 49.69 -40.95
C LEU A 7 38.71 48.28 -40.48
N ALA A 8 39.68 47.52 -40.00
CA ALA A 8 39.45 46.25 -39.32
C ALA A 8 39.09 46.52 -37.85
N SER A 9 37.80 46.41 -37.52
CA SER A 9 37.31 46.41 -36.14
C SER A 9 37.51 45.03 -35.53
N VAL A 10 38.42 44.92 -34.56
CA VAL A 10 38.57 43.73 -33.70
C VAL A 10 37.41 43.73 -32.71
N PHE A 11 36.41 42.89 -32.94
CA PHE A 11 35.38 42.57 -31.95
C PHE A 11 35.96 41.56 -30.94
N LEU A 12 36.28 42.05 -29.74
CA LEU A 12 36.49 41.19 -28.56
C LEU A 12 35.13 40.59 -28.17
N LEU A 13 34.88 39.33 -28.56
CA LEU A 13 33.80 38.53 -27.97
C LEU A 13 34.18 38.25 -26.51
N ALA A 14 33.58 39.00 -25.57
CA ALA A 14 33.57 38.62 -24.18
C ALA A 14 32.69 37.37 -24.04
N TRP A 15 33.32 36.20 -23.90
CA TRP A 15 32.65 35.00 -23.44
C TRP A 15 32.26 35.21 -21.98
N TYR A 16 31.02 35.64 -21.73
CA TYR A 16 30.41 35.50 -20.42
C TYR A 16 30.17 34.01 -20.17
N ILE A 17 31.17 33.35 -19.58
CA ILE A 17 30.96 32.08 -18.92
C ILE A 17 30.09 32.39 -17.71
N ASN A 18 28.77 32.23 -17.85
CA ASN A 18 27.89 32.12 -16.70
C ASN A 18 28.33 30.86 -15.95
N ALA A 19 29.16 31.05 -14.93
CA ALA A 19 29.43 30.01 -13.96
C ALA A 19 28.10 29.70 -13.27
N VAL A 20 27.43 28.62 -13.68
CA VAL A 20 26.35 28.05 -12.90
C VAL A 20 26.97 27.69 -11.57
N ALA A 21 26.59 28.39 -10.50
CA ALA A 21 27.07 28.08 -9.17
C ALA A 21 26.78 26.59 -8.91
N ALA A 22 27.81 25.82 -8.59
CA ALA A 22 27.64 24.42 -8.26
C ALA A 22 26.68 24.32 -7.05
N PHE A 23 25.71 23.40 -7.12
CA PHE A 23 24.79 23.13 -6.03
C PHE A 23 25.58 22.82 -4.74
N ASN A 24 25.31 23.59 -3.69
CA ASN A 24 25.93 23.42 -2.38
C ASN A 24 24.90 22.83 -1.42
N PHE A 25 25.03 21.53 -1.15
CA PHE A 25 24.08 20.76 -0.36
C PHE A 25 23.98 21.25 1.09
N GLU A 26 25.11 21.55 1.72
CA GLU A 26 25.18 22.04 3.10
C GLU A 26 24.48 23.39 3.26
N LEU A 27 24.71 24.29 2.29
CA LEU A 27 24.06 25.60 2.27
C LEU A 27 22.57 25.48 1.99
N ALA A 28 22.15 24.61 1.05
CA ALA A 28 20.75 24.36 0.77
C ALA A 28 20.01 23.85 2.02
N CYS A 29 20.58 22.86 2.73
CA CYS A 29 19.97 22.29 3.93
C CYS A 29 19.89 23.30 5.08
N SER A 30 20.98 24.01 5.37
CA SER A 30 21.01 25.00 6.45
C SER A 30 20.14 26.24 6.17
N SER A 31 19.81 26.53 4.92
CA SER A 31 19.02 27.71 4.56
C SER A 31 17.52 27.45 4.37
N ILE A 32 17.08 26.21 4.14
CA ILE A 32 15.68 25.94 3.77
C ILE A 32 14.68 26.33 4.85
N ALA A 33 15.02 26.15 6.13
CA ALA A 33 14.15 26.56 7.23
C ALA A 33 13.89 28.08 7.23
N SER A 34 14.86 28.89 6.77
CA SER A 34 14.68 30.35 6.66
C SER A 34 13.78 30.76 5.49
N GLN A 35 13.52 29.84 4.56
CA GLN A 35 12.65 30.05 3.40
C GLN A 35 11.21 29.59 3.67
N ALA A 36 10.90 29.07 4.87
CA ALA A 36 9.56 28.57 5.22
C ALA A 36 8.43 29.57 4.90
N ALA A 37 8.69 30.87 5.09
CA ALA A 37 7.71 31.93 4.85
C ALA A 37 7.30 32.11 3.37
N SER A 38 7.98 31.45 2.42
CA SER A 38 7.56 31.43 1.02
C SER A 38 6.62 30.29 0.65
N ILE A 39 6.36 29.36 1.58
CA ILE A 39 5.37 28.29 1.39
C ILE A 39 4.13 28.65 2.21
N ASP A 40 2.98 28.73 1.57
CA ASP A 40 1.73 29.07 2.23
C ASP A 40 1.38 28.08 3.35
N ASN A 41 0.83 28.60 4.46
CA ASN A 41 0.36 27.82 5.62
C ASN A 41 1.39 26.89 6.27
N THR A 42 2.68 27.10 6.02
CA THR A 42 3.74 26.17 6.42
C THR A 42 4.62 26.74 7.52
N THR A 43 4.96 25.88 8.48
CA THR A 43 5.97 26.15 9.52
C THR A 43 7.01 25.04 9.48
N ILE A 44 8.25 25.37 9.12
CA ILE A 44 9.37 24.43 9.19
C ILE A 44 9.92 24.42 10.61
N PHE A 45 9.97 23.24 11.24
CA PHE A 45 10.51 23.07 12.59
C PHE A 45 12.04 23.03 12.57
N PHE A 46 12.61 22.22 11.69
CA PHE A 46 14.06 22.10 11.52
C PHE A 46 14.43 21.57 10.14
N ALA A 47 15.70 21.75 9.77
CA ALA A 47 16.34 21.14 8.61
C ALA A 47 17.76 20.72 8.99
N ASP A 48 18.02 19.41 9.00
CA ASP A 48 19.27 18.84 9.48
C ASP A 48 19.91 17.93 8.45
N ILE A 49 21.25 18.03 8.34
CA ILE A 49 22.03 17.07 7.56
C ILE A 49 22.15 15.78 8.36
N VAL A 50 21.73 14.67 7.77
CA VAL A 50 21.77 13.34 8.36
C VAL A 50 22.68 12.46 7.52
N PRO A 51 23.86 12.05 8.05
CA PRO A 51 24.77 11.13 7.36
C PRO A 51 24.19 9.72 7.20
N ALA A 52 24.66 9.00 6.18
CA ALA A 52 24.39 7.58 6.03
C ALA A 52 24.83 6.79 7.27
N GLY A 53 24.02 5.81 7.70
CA GLY A 53 24.24 4.98 8.87
C GLY A 53 23.77 5.59 10.19
N THR A 54 23.28 6.85 10.20
CA THR A 54 22.65 7.42 11.39
C THR A 54 21.34 6.70 11.71
N SER A 55 21.18 6.27 12.97
CA SER A 55 19.90 5.80 13.50
C SER A 55 19.14 6.98 14.09
N LEU A 56 18.10 7.42 13.38
CA LEU A 56 17.19 8.47 13.85
C LEU A 56 16.22 7.88 14.88
N THR A 57 15.92 8.65 15.92
CA THR A 57 14.84 8.36 16.86
C THR A 57 13.73 9.38 16.69
N PHE A 58 12.50 8.98 17.04
CA PHE A 58 11.30 9.80 16.87
C PHE A 58 10.59 10.01 18.21
N PRO A 59 11.17 10.84 19.12
CA PRO A 59 10.62 11.02 20.46
C PRO A 59 9.24 11.69 20.49
N ASP A 60 8.91 12.46 19.46
CA ASP A 60 7.62 13.17 19.33
C ASP A 60 6.55 12.34 18.61
N GLN A 61 6.90 11.13 18.15
CA GLN A 61 5.95 10.22 17.51
C GLN A 61 4.97 9.65 18.55
N ASP A 62 3.70 9.51 18.15
CA ASP A 62 2.71 8.88 19.02
C ASP A 62 3.15 7.44 19.40
N PRO A 63 3.04 7.03 20.68
CA PRO A 63 3.48 5.71 21.12
C PRO A 63 2.84 4.53 20.38
N SER A 64 1.64 4.71 19.80
CA SER A 64 0.99 3.66 19.00
C SER A 64 1.65 3.44 17.63
N CYS A 65 2.41 4.40 17.11
CA CYS A 65 3.09 4.33 15.82
C CYS A 65 4.45 3.60 15.88
N GLY A 66 4.48 2.38 16.43
CA GLY A 66 5.68 1.54 16.49
C GLY A 66 6.37 1.46 17.86
N GLY A 67 5.81 2.11 18.88
CA GLY A 67 6.23 1.98 20.27
C GLY A 67 7.32 2.99 20.71
N PRO A 68 7.54 3.11 22.03
CA PRO A 68 8.60 3.96 22.56
C PRO A 68 9.99 3.55 22.07
N GLY A 69 10.76 4.52 21.58
CA GLY A 69 12.11 4.27 21.08
C GLY A 69 12.16 3.71 19.66
N SER A 70 11.08 3.85 18.88
CA SER A 70 11.10 3.63 17.44
C SER A 70 12.29 4.38 16.81
N SER A 71 12.98 3.70 15.90
CA SER A 71 14.14 4.26 15.23
C SER A 71 14.21 3.78 13.80
N GLN A 72 14.84 4.59 12.95
CA GLN A 72 15.07 4.27 11.57
C GLN A 72 16.52 4.59 11.20
N THR A 73 17.21 3.58 10.66
CA THR A 73 18.53 3.81 10.07
C THR A 73 18.39 4.47 8.71
N VAL A 74 19.09 5.58 8.53
CA VAL A 74 19.18 6.30 7.27
C VAL A 74 20.27 5.67 6.41
N LEU A 75 19.97 5.38 5.15
CA LEU A 75 20.83 4.57 4.29
C LEU A 75 21.79 5.40 3.42
N VAL A 76 21.52 6.70 3.25
CA VAL A 76 22.30 7.63 2.42
C VAL A 76 22.37 9.01 3.08
N ASP A 77 23.39 9.80 2.73
CA ASP A 77 23.46 11.20 3.15
C ASP A 77 22.25 11.99 2.64
N MET A 78 21.54 12.66 3.53
CA MET A 78 20.34 13.43 3.21
C MET A 78 20.19 14.68 4.07
N CYS A 79 19.32 15.60 3.63
CA CYS A 79 18.77 16.67 4.45
C CYS A 79 17.37 16.25 4.87
N ARG A 80 17.13 16.19 6.18
CA ARG A 80 15.82 15.92 6.78
C ARG A 80 15.17 17.24 7.13
N VAL A 81 14.01 17.51 6.57
CA VAL A 81 13.20 18.69 6.86
C VAL A 81 11.91 18.23 7.51
N ALA A 82 11.60 18.72 8.72
CA ALA A 82 10.35 18.45 9.40
C ALA A 82 9.53 19.74 9.50
N LEU A 83 8.23 19.64 9.21
CA LEU A 83 7.35 20.79 9.09
C LEU A 83 5.90 20.44 9.44
N ASN A 84 5.14 21.48 9.72
CA ASN A 84 3.69 21.41 9.81
C ASN A 84 3.05 22.30 8.74
N VAL A 85 1.98 21.82 8.13
CA VAL A 85 1.17 22.55 7.16
C VAL A 85 -0.26 22.60 7.65
N SER A 86 -0.79 23.80 7.89
CA SER A 86 -2.20 23.96 8.26
C SER A 86 -3.09 23.68 7.05
N THR A 87 -4.05 22.77 7.22
CA THR A 87 -5.02 22.37 6.18
C THR A 87 -6.39 23.01 6.40
N SER A 88 -6.68 23.46 7.63
CA SER A 88 -7.81 24.34 7.98
C SER A 88 -7.50 25.13 9.26
N GLU A 89 -8.48 25.85 9.82
CA GLU A 89 -8.35 26.48 11.15
C GLU A 89 -8.29 25.46 12.30
N ARG A 90 -8.67 24.20 12.06
CA ARG A 90 -8.83 23.14 13.07
C ARG A 90 -8.21 21.80 12.66
N SER A 91 -7.38 21.80 11.61
CA SER A 91 -6.63 20.64 11.14
C SER A 91 -5.29 21.07 10.51
N GLY A 92 -4.34 20.14 10.49
CA GLY A 92 -3.04 20.34 9.89
C GLY A 92 -2.26 19.03 9.86
N ILE A 93 -1.24 18.98 9.01
CA ILE A 93 -0.42 17.79 8.83
C ILE A 93 0.99 18.06 9.32
N THR A 94 1.56 17.09 10.05
CA THR A 94 3.00 16.99 10.24
C THR A 94 3.55 16.16 9.10
N MET A 95 4.53 16.71 8.38
CA MET A 95 5.18 16.02 7.28
C MET A 95 6.70 16.16 7.37
N GLU A 96 7.40 15.23 6.74
CA GLU A 96 8.83 15.27 6.56
C GLU A 96 9.21 15.17 5.10
N ALA A 97 10.28 15.87 4.72
CA ALA A 97 10.96 15.73 3.44
C ALA A 97 12.39 15.24 3.67
N TRP A 98 12.74 14.11 3.07
CA TRP A 98 14.06 13.49 3.08
C TRP A 98 14.69 13.69 1.71
N LEU A 99 15.69 14.56 1.66
CA LEU A 99 16.29 15.08 0.44
C LEU A 99 17.72 14.53 0.28
N PRO A 100 17.94 13.48 -0.53
CA PRO A 100 19.24 12.83 -0.62
C PRO A 100 20.28 13.69 -1.33
N ARG A 101 21.53 13.64 -0.88
CA ARG A 101 22.65 14.32 -1.55
C ARG A 101 22.80 13.87 -3.00
N ASN A 102 22.63 12.57 -3.26
CA ASN A 102 22.64 12.00 -4.59
C ASN A 102 21.22 11.89 -5.16
N TRP A 103 20.65 13.04 -5.54
CA TRP A 103 19.30 13.11 -6.08
C TRP A 103 19.25 12.78 -7.58
N THR A 104 18.35 11.86 -7.94
CA THR A 104 18.14 11.40 -9.33
C THR A 104 17.30 12.36 -10.18
N GLY A 105 16.71 13.38 -9.57
CA GLY A 105 15.71 14.23 -10.21
C GLY A 105 14.27 13.74 -10.00
N ARG A 106 14.07 12.63 -9.28
CA ARG A 106 12.76 12.02 -9.01
C ARG A 106 12.19 12.50 -7.68
N PHE A 107 10.90 12.81 -7.66
CA PHE A 107 10.15 13.07 -6.43
C PHE A 107 9.34 11.83 -6.05
N LEU A 108 9.13 11.58 -4.76
CA LEU A 108 8.28 10.50 -4.29
C LEU A 108 7.48 10.88 -3.03
N SER A 109 6.24 10.43 -2.93
CA SER A 109 5.49 10.43 -1.66
C SER A 109 5.26 9.00 -1.17
N THR A 110 5.38 8.80 0.14
CA THR A 110 4.86 7.62 0.83
C THR A 110 3.39 7.82 1.21
N GLY A 111 2.77 6.78 1.76
CA GLY A 111 1.43 6.84 2.37
C GLY A 111 1.41 6.45 3.85
N ASN A 112 0.23 6.05 4.33
CA ASN A 112 -0.03 5.64 5.71
C ASN A 112 -0.59 4.21 5.81
N GLY A 113 -0.96 3.76 7.03
CA GLY A 113 -1.53 2.43 7.30
C GLY A 113 -2.78 2.50 8.18
N GLY A 114 -3.69 1.52 8.10
CA GLY A 114 -4.89 1.45 8.95
C GLY A 114 -5.70 2.76 9.02
N LEU A 115 -6.10 3.15 10.24
CA LEU A 115 -6.65 4.47 10.55
C LEU A 115 -5.58 5.47 11.02
N ASP A 116 -4.31 5.17 10.78
CA ASP A 116 -3.22 5.84 11.44
C ASP A 116 -2.89 7.22 10.87
N GLY A 117 -2.24 8.00 11.72
CA GLY A 117 -1.51 9.19 11.37
C GLY A 117 -0.01 9.00 11.60
N CYS A 118 0.53 7.85 11.17
CA CYS A 118 1.93 7.48 11.41
C CYS A 118 2.75 7.65 10.13
N LEU A 119 3.81 8.47 10.19
CA LEU A 119 4.79 8.51 9.09
C LEU A 119 5.48 7.16 8.93
N GLN A 120 5.50 6.63 7.71
CA GLN A 120 6.17 5.39 7.36
C GLN A 120 7.68 5.62 7.14
N TYR A 121 8.42 5.87 8.23
CA TYR A 121 9.85 6.20 8.16
C TYR A 121 10.71 5.14 7.45
N VAL A 122 10.30 3.87 7.51
CA VAL A 122 10.96 2.78 6.77
C VAL A 122 10.87 2.98 5.26
N ASP A 123 9.73 3.47 4.76
CA ASP A 123 9.52 3.75 3.33
C ASP A 123 10.20 5.06 2.91
N LEU A 124 10.25 6.06 3.80
CA LEU A 124 11.09 7.26 3.62
C LEU A 124 12.55 6.85 3.42
N ALA A 125 13.09 6.01 4.29
CA ALA A 125 14.46 5.51 4.19
C ALA A 125 14.68 4.68 2.92
N TYR A 126 13.77 3.76 2.61
CA TYR A 126 13.83 2.88 1.45
C TYR A 126 13.93 3.64 0.12
N THR A 127 13.10 4.67 -0.03
CA THR A 127 12.97 5.43 -1.28
C THR A 127 14.02 6.53 -1.38
N THR A 128 14.34 7.22 -0.28
CA THR A 128 15.43 8.22 -0.26
C THR A 128 16.77 7.59 -0.68
N ALA A 129 17.01 6.35 -0.24
CA ALA A 129 18.21 5.59 -0.57
C ALA A 129 18.34 5.24 -2.07
N GLN A 130 17.23 5.21 -2.79
CA GLN A 130 17.19 5.06 -4.25
C GLN A 130 17.31 6.41 -4.99
N GLY A 131 17.57 7.49 -4.25
CA GLY A 131 17.83 8.83 -4.77
C GLY A 131 16.58 9.63 -5.13
N PHE A 132 15.42 9.28 -4.55
CA PHE A 132 14.21 10.09 -4.61
C PHE A 132 14.25 11.20 -3.57
N ALA A 133 13.75 12.38 -3.91
CA ALA A 133 13.34 13.36 -2.90
C ALA A 133 12.01 12.90 -2.33
N THR A 134 12.03 12.33 -1.13
CA THR A 134 10.88 11.63 -0.57
C THR A 134 10.17 12.47 0.49
N VAL A 135 8.83 12.49 0.44
CA VAL A 135 8.00 13.06 1.51
C VAL A 135 7.03 12.06 2.12
N GLY A 136 6.59 12.33 3.34
CA GLY A 136 5.56 11.55 4.04
C GLY A 136 4.89 12.40 5.12
N ALA A 137 3.61 12.15 5.38
CA ALA A 137 2.79 12.91 6.31
C ALA A 137 2.05 12.02 7.31
N ASN A 138 1.54 12.63 8.39
CA ASN A 138 0.81 11.96 9.47
C ASN A 138 -0.70 11.86 9.20
N ASN A 139 -1.16 11.90 7.94
CA ASN A 139 -2.59 11.78 7.61
C ASN A 139 -3.57 12.77 8.27
N GLY A 140 -3.09 13.84 8.92
CA GLY A 140 -3.93 14.85 9.59
C GLY A 140 -4.11 14.65 11.11
N HIS A 141 -3.53 13.59 11.68
CA HIS A 141 -3.60 13.31 13.11
C HIS A 141 -2.40 12.49 13.59
N ASN A 142 -2.31 12.19 14.88
CA ASN A 142 -1.25 11.34 15.43
C ASN A 142 -1.86 10.10 16.08
N GLY A 143 -1.18 8.96 15.91
CA GLY A 143 -1.58 7.67 16.47
C GLY A 143 -2.41 6.80 15.52
N THR A 144 -2.75 5.59 15.97
CA THR A 144 -3.36 4.54 15.11
C THR A 144 -4.88 4.45 15.19
N GLY A 145 -5.54 5.28 16.00
CA GLY A 145 -6.99 5.25 16.25
C GLY A 145 -7.75 6.35 15.54
N GLY A 146 -9.05 6.14 15.34
CA GLY A 146 -9.95 7.08 14.65
C GLY A 146 -10.63 8.12 15.54
N SER A 147 -10.28 8.19 16.83
CA SER A 147 -10.94 9.08 17.79
C SER A 147 -10.84 10.56 17.42
N LEU A 148 -9.80 10.96 16.69
CA LEU A 148 -9.62 12.34 16.23
C LEU A 148 -10.50 12.74 15.03
N PHE A 149 -11.22 11.78 14.43
CA PHE A 149 -12.26 12.08 13.44
C PHE A 149 -13.55 12.59 14.10
N PHE A 150 -13.74 12.30 15.39
CA PHE A 150 -14.95 12.63 16.12
C PHE A 150 -15.22 14.13 16.12
N ASP A 151 -16.39 14.52 15.62
CA ASP A 151 -16.83 15.92 15.49
C ASP A 151 -15.80 16.82 14.76
N ASN A 152 -14.96 16.24 13.89
CA ASN A 152 -13.90 16.94 13.16
C ASN A 152 -13.79 16.49 11.70
N SER A 153 -14.68 17.01 10.86
CA SER A 153 -14.69 16.74 9.42
C SER A 153 -13.41 17.15 8.70
N ASP A 154 -12.63 18.08 9.25
CA ASP A 154 -11.40 18.57 8.61
C ASP A 154 -10.24 17.58 8.78
N VAL A 155 -10.10 16.97 9.96
CA VAL A 155 -9.15 15.86 10.17
C VAL A 155 -9.57 14.65 9.35
N LEU A 156 -10.87 14.37 9.25
CA LEU A 156 -11.36 13.32 8.36
C LEU A 156 -11.05 13.62 6.88
N ALA A 157 -11.19 14.85 6.41
CA ALA A 157 -10.82 15.23 5.05
C ALA A 157 -9.30 15.06 4.80
N ASP A 158 -8.47 15.37 5.81
CA ASP A 158 -7.03 15.13 5.76
C ASP A 158 -6.71 13.64 5.58
N PHE A 159 -7.33 12.77 6.38
CA PHE A 159 -7.20 11.31 6.25
C PHE A 159 -7.68 10.79 4.88
N VAL A 160 -8.80 11.31 4.38
CA VAL A 160 -9.39 10.76 3.14
C VAL A 160 -8.53 11.11 1.91
N PHE A 161 -8.07 12.35 1.79
CA PHE A 161 -7.32 12.78 0.60
C PHE A 161 -6.36 13.96 0.84
N ARG A 162 -6.75 14.91 1.71
CA ARG A 162 -6.13 16.24 1.71
C ARG A 162 -4.73 16.23 2.29
N SER A 163 -4.42 15.32 3.22
CA SER A 163 -3.08 15.18 3.77
C SER A 163 -2.09 14.77 2.69
N LEU A 164 -2.38 13.68 1.97
CA LEU A 164 -1.50 13.20 0.91
C LEU A 164 -1.33 14.25 -0.20
N HIS A 165 -2.42 14.85 -0.69
CA HIS A 165 -2.33 15.88 -1.73
C HIS A 165 -1.49 17.08 -1.26
N THR A 166 -1.72 17.58 -0.05
CA THR A 166 -0.96 18.71 0.52
C THR A 166 0.52 18.34 0.68
N ASN A 167 0.81 17.13 1.17
CA ASN A 167 2.17 16.59 1.30
C ASN A 167 2.90 16.58 -0.05
N VAL A 168 2.21 16.22 -1.14
CA VAL A 168 2.77 16.22 -2.49
C VAL A 168 3.05 17.64 -2.98
N VAL A 169 2.07 18.54 -2.87
CA VAL A 169 2.20 19.94 -3.34
C VAL A 169 3.36 20.63 -2.64
N VAL A 170 3.36 20.62 -1.30
CA VAL A 170 4.42 21.24 -0.48
C VAL A 170 5.75 20.53 -0.68
N GLY A 171 5.76 19.20 -0.80
CA GLY A 171 6.95 18.41 -1.04
C GLY A 171 7.66 18.75 -2.36
N LYS A 172 6.89 18.99 -3.43
CA LYS A 172 7.42 19.40 -4.73
C LYS A 172 8.04 20.80 -4.66
N GLU A 173 7.41 21.74 -3.95
CA GLU A 173 7.95 23.08 -3.71
C GLU A 173 9.26 23.02 -2.90
N ILE A 174 9.28 22.27 -1.80
CA ILE A 174 10.49 22.04 -0.99
C ILE A 174 11.62 21.45 -1.85
N THR A 175 11.29 20.47 -2.69
CA THR A 175 12.26 19.83 -3.59
C THR A 175 12.84 20.84 -4.57
N GLU A 176 12.01 21.66 -5.21
CA GLU A 176 12.46 22.68 -6.15
C GLU A 176 13.33 23.75 -5.49
N MET A 177 12.91 24.26 -4.33
CA MET A 177 13.68 25.24 -3.57
C MET A 177 15.02 24.69 -3.11
N PHE A 178 15.05 23.43 -2.64
CA PHE A 178 16.28 22.81 -2.15
C PHE A 178 17.29 22.58 -3.27
N TYR A 179 16.90 21.92 -4.37
CA TYR A 179 17.83 21.59 -5.46
C TYR A 179 18.02 22.71 -6.48
N GLY A 180 17.28 23.82 -6.35
CA GLY A 180 17.30 24.96 -7.28
C GLY A 180 16.75 24.63 -8.67
N LYS A 181 15.98 23.55 -8.80
CA LYS A 181 15.34 23.10 -10.05
C LYS A 181 14.19 22.13 -9.74
N PRO A 182 13.14 22.08 -10.58
CA PRO A 182 12.03 21.17 -10.37
C PRO A 182 12.44 19.70 -10.55
N HIS A 183 11.66 18.81 -9.96
CA HIS A 183 11.72 17.37 -10.24
C HIS A 183 11.35 17.09 -11.71
N LYS A 184 11.83 15.96 -12.25
CA LYS A 184 11.54 15.52 -13.63
C LYS A 184 10.29 14.66 -13.72
N THR A 185 10.08 13.82 -12.71
CA THR A 185 9.03 12.80 -12.63
C THR A 185 8.63 12.63 -11.17
N SER A 186 7.37 12.35 -10.93
CA SER A 186 6.77 12.22 -9.60
C SER A 186 6.22 10.80 -9.38
N TYR A 187 6.51 10.21 -8.22
CA TYR A 187 6.15 8.83 -7.91
C TYR A 187 5.40 8.69 -6.59
N TYR A 188 4.62 7.62 -6.46
CA TYR A 188 3.98 7.22 -5.21
C TYR A 188 4.31 5.76 -4.86
N LEU A 189 4.50 5.49 -3.57
CA LEU A 189 4.62 4.15 -3.02
C LEU A 189 3.79 4.04 -1.74
N GLY A 190 2.82 3.13 -1.72
CA GLY A 190 2.02 2.84 -0.53
C GLY A 190 1.39 1.46 -0.59
N CYS A 191 1.05 0.91 0.59
CA CYS A 191 0.34 -0.34 0.73
C CYS A 191 -0.76 -0.21 1.81
N SER A 192 -1.81 -1.03 1.77
CA SER A 192 -2.94 -0.96 2.70
C SER A 192 -3.75 0.34 2.53
N THR A 193 -3.91 1.14 3.59
CA THR A 193 -4.40 2.53 3.49
C THR A 193 -3.57 3.35 2.51
N GLY A 194 -2.26 3.17 2.45
CA GLY A 194 -1.43 3.76 1.39
C GLY A 194 -1.81 3.26 -0.02
N GLY A 195 -2.22 2.00 -0.17
CA GLY A 195 -2.76 1.53 -1.44
C GLY A 195 -4.05 2.25 -1.84
N ARG A 196 -4.95 2.50 -0.86
CA ARG A 196 -6.15 3.34 -1.07
C ARG A 196 -5.77 4.77 -1.45
N GLU A 197 -4.88 5.39 -0.70
CA GLU A 197 -4.40 6.75 -0.94
C GLU A 197 -3.78 6.91 -2.34
N GLY A 198 -2.99 5.94 -2.79
CA GLY A 198 -2.46 5.89 -4.15
C GLY A 198 -3.58 5.91 -5.19
N PHE A 199 -4.62 5.08 -5.03
CA PHE A 199 -5.79 5.10 -5.92
C PHE A 199 -6.63 6.37 -5.78
N LYS A 200 -6.74 6.96 -4.59
CA LYS A 200 -7.43 8.23 -4.35
C LYS A 200 -6.82 9.34 -5.19
N ILE A 201 -5.50 9.44 -5.19
CA ILE A 201 -4.80 10.44 -6.00
C ILE A 201 -4.93 10.14 -7.50
N VAL A 202 -4.83 8.86 -7.91
CA VAL A 202 -5.06 8.49 -9.32
C VAL A 202 -6.46 8.88 -9.82
N GLN A 203 -7.49 8.72 -8.97
CA GLN A 203 -8.88 9.04 -9.30
C GLN A 203 -9.16 10.56 -9.28
N ASP A 204 -8.71 11.26 -8.23
CA ASP A 204 -9.19 12.61 -7.91
C ASP A 204 -8.13 13.71 -8.18
N PHE A 205 -6.83 13.36 -8.16
CA PHE A 205 -5.70 14.29 -8.31
C PHE A 205 -4.66 13.76 -9.31
N PRO A 206 -5.05 13.51 -10.58
CA PRO A 206 -4.22 12.79 -11.53
C PRO A 206 -2.88 13.49 -11.83
N ASP A 207 -2.76 14.78 -11.53
CA ASP A 207 -1.54 15.58 -11.76
C ASP A 207 -0.44 15.43 -10.71
N ASP A 208 -0.72 14.76 -9.59
CA ASP A 208 0.22 14.63 -8.48
C ASP A 208 1.35 13.65 -8.78
N PHE A 209 1.08 12.57 -9.52
CA PHE A 209 2.06 11.53 -9.82
C PHE A 209 2.03 11.11 -11.28
N ASP A 210 3.19 10.65 -11.74
CA ASP A 210 3.37 10.06 -13.06
C ASP A 210 3.46 8.53 -12.96
N GLY A 211 4.02 8.01 -11.85
CA GLY A 211 4.10 6.58 -11.55
C GLY A 211 3.60 6.24 -10.15
N VAL A 212 2.69 5.28 -10.01
CA VAL A 212 2.07 4.90 -8.73
C VAL A 212 2.26 3.40 -8.48
N VAL A 213 2.76 3.06 -7.29
CA VAL A 213 2.75 1.70 -6.76
C VAL A 213 1.77 1.63 -5.59
N ALA A 214 0.67 0.90 -5.77
CA ALA A 214 -0.41 0.77 -4.79
C ALA A 214 -0.64 -0.71 -4.41
N GLY A 215 -0.12 -1.12 -3.26
CA GLY A 215 -0.21 -2.49 -2.75
C GLY A 215 -1.41 -2.75 -1.84
N SER A 216 -1.99 -3.96 -1.89
CA SER A 216 -3.12 -4.41 -1.05
C SER A 216 -4.09 -3.27 -0.69
N PRO A 217 -4.69 -2.58 -1.69
CA PRO A 217 -5.32 -1.30 -1.47
C PRO A 217 -6.60 -1.41 -0.63
N ALA A 218 -6.74 -0.57 0.40
CA ALA A 218 -7.96 -0.41 1.20
C ALA A 218 -9.04 0.44 0.50
N ILE A 219 -9.25 0.18 -0.79
CA ILE A 219 -10.37 0.73 -1.56
C ILE A 219 -11.68 0.06 -1.13
N ASN A 220 -12.82 0.52 -1.65
CA ASN A 220 -14.14 0.08 -1.21
C ASN A 220 -14.34 0.29 0.31
N TRP A 221 -13.80 1.39 0.83
CA TRP A 221 -13.49 1.58 2.25
C TRP A 221 -14.65 1.28 3.21
N ASN A 222 -15.85 1.83 2.99
CA ASN A 222 -16.96 1.62 3.92
C ASN A 222 -17.42 0.15 3.92
N ASN A 223 -17.43 -0.49 2.76
CA ASN A 223 -17.74 -1.92 2.66
C ASN A 223 -16.63 -2.78 3.26
N LEU A 224 -15.36 -2.40 3.15
CA LEU A 224 -14.25 -3.05 3.86
C LEU A 224 -14.41 -2.95 5.38
N MET A 225 -14.75 -1.76 5.91
CA MET A 225 -15.01 -1.58 7.34
C MET A 225 -16.23 -2.39 7.81
N SER A 226 -17.28 -2.46 6.98
CA SER A 226 -18.49 -3.24 7.24
C SER A 226 -18.23 -4.75 7.22
N TRP A 227 -17.50 -5.22 6.21
CA TRP A 227 -17.08 -6.62 6.07
C TRP A 227 -16.20 -7.07 7.24
N SER A 228 -15.27 -6.21 7.66
CA SER A 228 -14.42 -6.47 8.83
C SER A 228 -15.25 -6.54 10.12
N ALA A 229 -16.26 -5.67 10.28
CA ALA A 229 -17.16 -5.67 11.43
C ALA A 229 -18.05 -6.93 11.48
N ARG A 230 -18.49 -7.40 10.31
CA ARG A 230 -19.40 -8.55 10.17
C ARG A 230 -18.84 -9.82 10.81
N PHE A 231 -17.52 -10.03 10.83
CA PHE A 231 -16.93 -11.23 11.41
C PHE A 231 -17.31 -11.43 12.88
N HIS A 232 -17.33 -10.37 13.68
CA HIS A 232 -17.81 -10.44 15.07
C HIS A 232 -19.28 -10.89 15.14
N ASN A 233 -20.13 -10.38 14.24
CA ASN A 233 -21.55 -10.68 14.26
C ASN A 233 -21.86 -12.15 13.94
N ILE A 234 -21.10 -12.76 13.02
CA ILE A 234 -21.32 -14.15 12.60
C ILE A 234 -20.64 -15.14 13.57
N LEU A 235 -19.44 -14.84 14.05
CA LEU A 235 -18.70 -15.68 15.00
C LEU A 235 -19.26 -15.57 16.42
N GLY A 236 -19.80 -14.41 16.78
CA GLY A 236 -20.22 -14.08 18.13
C GLY A 236 -19.05 -13.98 19.12
N ASN A 237 -19.39 -13.90 20.40
CA ASN A 237 -18.39 -13.88 21.47
C ASN A 237 -17.88 -15.29 21.80
N ALA A 238 -16.88 -15.39 22.68
CA ALA A 238 -16.22 -16.65 23.04
C ALA A 238 -17.13 -17.73 23.67
N THR A 239 -18.37 -17.41 24.09
CA THR A 239 -19.34 -18.39 24.59
C THR A 239 -20.41 -18.76 23.56
N SER A 240 -20.39 -18.13 22.38
CA SER A 240 -21.30 -18.43 21.28
C SER A 240 -21.06 -19.85 20.73
N PRO A 241 -22.11 -20.62 20.41
CA PRO A 241 -21.95 -21.91 19.73
C PRO A 241 -21.38 -21.79 18.30
N THR A 242 -21.37 -20.57 17.73
CA THR A 242 -20.78 -20.26 16.42
C THR A 242 -19.30 -19.86 16.50
N PHE A 243 -18.76 -19.60 17.70
CA PHE A 243 -17.39 -19.13 17.84
C PHE A 243 -16.40 -20.24 17.53
N VAL A 244 -15.49 -19.97 16.60
CA VAL A 244 -14.41 -20.87 16.17
C VAL A 244 -13.13 -20.45 16.88
N THR A 245 -12.49 -21.38 17.60
CA THR A 245 -11.30 -21.06 18.39
C THR A 245 -10.06 -20.93 17.51
N ALA A 246 -9.00 -20.31 18.06
CA ALA A 246 -7.74 -20.23 17.35
C ALA A 246 -7.16 -21.60 17.00
N ASP A 247 -7.27 -22.58 17.89
CA ASP A 247 -6.81 -23.95 17.63
C ASP A 247 -7.62 -24.62 16.49
N GLU A 248 -8.92 -24.34 16.39
CA GLU A 248 -9.75 -24.84 15.28
C GLU A 248 -9.39 -24.15 13.97
N TRP A 249 -9.15 -22.84 13.96
CA TRP A 249 -8.71 -22.13 12.76
C TRP A 249 -7.35 -22.62 12.27
N LEU A 250 -6.35 -22.68 13.16
CA LEU A 250 -4.95 -22.87 12.79
C LEU A 250 -4.52 -24.34 12.74
N GLY A 251 -5.20 -25.24 13.47
CA GLY A 251 -4.83 -26.65 13.57
C GLY A 251 -5.88 -27.62 13.01
N LEU A 252 -6.94 -27.12 12.39
CA LEU A 252 -7.96 -27.95 11.75
C LEU A 252 -8.42 -27.35 10.42
N ILE A 253 -8.91 -26.12 10.43
CA ILE A 253 -9.51 -25.49 9.25
C ILE A 253 -8.42 -25.17 8.21
N HIS A 254 -7.33 -24.52 8.60
CA HIS A 254 -6.25 -24.20 7.68
C HIS A 254 -5.62 -25.45 7.04
N ASP A 255 -5.36 -26.48 7.84
CA ASP A 255 -4.83 -27.77 7.35
C ASP A 255 -5.78 -28.43 6.35
N ASN A 256 -7.09 -28.38 6.60
CA ASN A 256 -8.09 -28.93 5.67
C ASN A 256 -8.28 -28.07 4.42
N ILE A 257 -8.12 -26.75 4.51
CA ILE A 257 -8.06 -25.85 3.36
C ILE A 257 -6.90 -26.25 2.45
N LEU A 258 -5.69 -26.42 2.99
CA LEU A 258 -4.53 -26.86 2.21
C LEU A 258 -4.76 -28.25 1.61
N GLN A 259 -5.34 -29.18 2.37
CA GLN A 259 -5.70 -30.51 1.85
C GLN A 259 -6.64 -30.46 0.63
N GLN A 260 -7.59 -29.53 0.60
CA GLN A 260 -8.54 -29.39 -0.49
C GLN A 260 -8.00 -28.54 -1.66
N CYS A 261 -7.10 -27.61 -1.39
CA CYS A 261 -6.81 -26.52 -2.32
C CYS A 261 -5.35 -26.33 -2.74
N ASP A 262 -4.36 -26.82 -2.00
CA ASP A 262 -2.93 -26.63 -2.29
C ASP A 262 -2.57 -27.20 -3.67
N GLU A 263 -2.91 -28.47 -3.92
CA GLU A 263 -2.56 -29.15 -5.17
C GLU A 263 -3.38 -28.72 -6.41
N ILE A 264 -4.27 -27.72 -6.30
CA ILE A 264 -5.06 -27.24 -7.45
C ILE A 264 -4.16 -26.68 -8.55
N ASP A 265 -3.10 -25.95 -8.19
CA ASP A 265 -2.11 -25.43 -9.14
C ASP A 265 -1.07 -26.49 -9.57
N GLY A 266 -1.09 -27.66 -8.94
CA GLY A 266 -0.31 -28.84 -9.29
C GLY A 266 0.92 -29.06 -8.41
N VAL A 267 1.08 -28.30 -7.33
CA VAL A 267 2.18 -28.44 -6.36
C VAL A 267 1.60 -28.52 -4.95
N ALA A 268 2.22 -29.33 -4.08
CA ALA A 268 1.90 -29.37 -2.65
C ALA A 268 3.01 -28.63 -1.87
N ASP A 269 2.97 -27.30 -1.88
CA ASP A 269 3.97 -26.44 -1.23
C ASP A 269 3.39 -25.57 -0.10
N GLY A 270 2.13 -25.81 0.28
CA GLY A 270 1.42 -25.03 1.28
C GLY A 270 1.04 -23.63 0.81
N ILE A 271 1.03 -23.40 -0.51
CA ILE A 271 0.71 -22.11 -1.14
C ILE A 271 -0.40 -22.34 -2.15
N ILE A 272 -1.56 -21.75 -1.88
CA ILE A 272 -2.61 -21.67 -2.90
C ILE A 272 -2.22 -20.58 -3.90
N GLU A 273 -1.71 -20.98 -5.08
CA GLU A 273 -1.14 -20.04 -6.06
C GLU A 273 -2.19 -19.04 -6.56
N ASP A 274 -3.45 -19.47 -6.66
CA ASP A 274 -4.56 -18.58 -6.95
C ASP A 274 -5.88 -19.05 -6.28
N PRO A 275 -6.30 -18.38 -5.20
CA PRO A 275 -7.37 -18.84 -4.32
C PRO A 275 -8.77 -18.72 -4.92
N ASN A 276 -8.92 -18.12 -6.11
CA ASN A 276 -10.19 -18.13 -6.84
C ASN A 276 -10.63 -19.53 -7.30
N LEU A 277 -9.71 -20.50 -7.39
CA LEU A 277 -10.06 -21.89 -7.70
C LEU A 277 -10.37 -22.72 -6.44
N CYS A 278 -10.06 -22.21 -5.25
CA CYS A 278 -10.34 -22.90 -4.00
C CYS A 278 -11.80 -22.71 -3.60
N ASP A 279 -12.64 -23.73 -3.83
CA ASP A 279 -14.01 -23.81 -3.33
C ASP A 279 -14.05 -24.70 -2.08
N TYR A 280 -13.53 -24.15 -0.98
CA TYR A 280 -13.38 -24.86 0.30
C TYR A 280 -14.73 -25.32 0.88
N GLN A 281 -14.77 -26.57 1.33
CA GLN A 281 -15.94 -27.24 1.89
C GLN A 281 -15.73 -27.56 3.39
N PRO A 282 -16.08 -26.65 4.32
CA PRO A 282 -15.88 -26.86 5.76
C PRO A 282 -16.73 -28.00 6.36
N GLU A 283 -17.74 -28.49 5.65
CA GLU A 283 -18.62 -29.58 6.09
C GLU A 283 -17.89 -30.91 6.20
N GLU A 284 -16.77 -31.08 5.49
CA GLU A 284 -15.91 -32.27 5.62
C GLU A 284 -15.35 -32.40 7.05
N LEU A 285 -15.25 -31.29 7.78
CA LEU A 285 -14.82 -31.26 9.17
C LEU A 285 -15.97 -31.51 10.17
N ILE A 286 -17.22 -31.67 9.75
CA ILE A 286 -18.32 -31.86 10.70
C ILE A 286 -18.17 -33.17 11.48
N CYS A 287 -18.27 -33.10 12.80
CA CYS A 287 -18.15 -34.26 13.69
C CYS A 287 -19.15 -35.37 13.33
N THR A 288 -18.64 -36.57 13.05
CA THR A 288 -19.47 -37.75 12.73
C THR A 288 -20.22 -38.32 13.92
N SER A 289 -19.80 -37.99 15.16
CA SER A 289 -20.51 -38.32 16.38
C SER A 289 -20.57 -37.14 17.35
N ALA A 290 -21.74 -36.91 17.97
CA ALA A 290 -21.89 -35.87 18.98
C ALA A 290 -21.15 -36.16 20.31
N ARG A 291 -20.49 -37.33 20.43
CA ARG A 291 -19.76 -37.74 21.64
C ARG A 291 -18.25 -37.55 21.56
N ASN A 292 -17.71 -37.41 20.35
CA ASN A 292 -16.30 -37.08 20.11
C ASN A 292 -16.24 -35.82 19.25
N THR A 293 -16.03 -34.68 19.89
CA THR A 293 -15.92 -33.36 19.25
C THR A 293 -14.46 -32.89 19.12
N SER A 294 -13.49 -33.79 19.35
CA SER A 294 -12.07 -33.46 19.19
C SER A 294 -11.66 -33.65 17.72
N GLY A 295 -11.00 -32.65 17.15
CA GLY A 295 -10.51 -32.69 15.75
C GLY A 295 -11.61 -32.57 14.69
N CYS A 296 -12.76 -31.96 15.01
CA CYS A 296 -13.86 -31.74 14.08
C CYS A 296 -14.68 -30.50 14.51
N LEU A 297 -15.48 -29.95 13.60
CA LEU A 297 -16.37 -28.82 13.83
C LEU A 297 -17.79 -29.27 14.16
N THR A 298 -18.51 -28.47 14.93
CA THR A 298 -19.97 -28.59 15.02
C THR A 298 -20.61 -28.10 13.72
N PRO A 299 -21.85 -28.53 13.38
CA PRO A 299 -22.55 -27.99 12.20
C PRO A 299 -22.69 -26.46 12.20
N LEU A 300 -22.85 -25.85 13.38
CA LEU A 300 -22.95 -24.39 13.51
C LEU A 300 -21.62 -23.70 13.21
N LYS A 301 -20.49 -24.25 13.68
CA LYS A 301 -19.16 -23.72 13.37
C LYS A 301 -18.85 -23.87 11.88
N ALA A 302 -19.12 -25.04 11.29
CA ALA A 302 -18.91 -25.26 9.85
C ALA A 302 -19.74 -24.28 8.99
N ALA A 303 -20.99 -24.01 9.38
CA ALA A 303 -21.83 -23.03 8.69
C ALA A 303 -21.24 -21.60 8.75
N VAL A 304 -20.72 -21.17 9.91
CA VAL A 304 -20.10 -19.84 10.03
C VAL A 304 -18.74 -19.77 9.33
N VAL A 305 -17.96 -20.86 9.32
CA VAL A 305 -16.73 -20.93 8.49
C VAL A 305 -17.07 -20.78 7.00
N ARG A 306 -18.14 -21.43 6.52
CA ARG A 306 -18.63 -21.20 5.14
C ARG A 306 -19.01 -19.75 4.92
N GLU A 307 -19.67 -19.14 5.90
CA GLU A 307 -20.10 -17.75 5.83
C GLU A 307 -18.93 -16.75 5.79
N VAL A 308 -17.82 -17.04 6.48
CA VAL A 308 -16.55 -16.30 6.42
C VAL A 308 -15.98 -16.29 4.99
N PHE A 309 -16.00 -17.45 4.33
CA PHE A 309 -15.55 -17.61 2.95
C PHE A 309 -16.65 -17.35 1.91
N SER A 310 -17.68 -16.59 2.28
CA SER A 310 -18.76 -16.14 1.40
C SER A 310 -18.76 -14.62 1.22
N PRO A 311 -19.10 -14.11 0.01
CA PRO A 311 -19.23 -12.68 -0.23
C PRO A 311 -20.37 -12.08 0.60
N MET A 312 -20.24 -10.78 0.89
CA MET A 312 -21.22 -9.99 1.62
C MET A 312 -22.09 -9.20 0.63
N TYR A 313 -23.41 -9.33 0.77
CA TYR A 313 -24.39 -8.66 -0.08
C TYR A 313 -25.29 -7.72 0.73
N ASP A 314 -25.81 -6.70 0.06
CA ASP A 314 -26.85 -5.84 0.62
C ASP A 314 -28.24 -6.52 0.60
N THR A 315 -29.26 -5.81 1.09
CA THR A 315 -30.64 -6.32 1.13
C THR A 315 -31.30 -6.45 -0.26
N HIS A 316 -30.68 -5.91 -1.30
CA HIS A 316 -31.14 -5.98 -2.70
C HIS A 316 -30.37 -7.05 -3.51
N GLY A 317 -29.39 -7.72 -2.90
CA GLY A 317 -28.54 -8.71 -3.55
C GLY A 317 -27.36 -8.13 -4.34
N ASN A 318 -27.03 -6.85 -4.15
CA ASN A 318 -25.81 -6.26 -4.72
C ASN A 318 -24.60 -6.63 -3.86
N LEU A 319 -23.46 -6.91 -4.51
CA LEU A 319 -22.22 -7.20 -3.82
C LEU A 319 -21.73 -5.96 -3.07
N MET A 320 -21.54 -6.08 -1.75
CA MET A 320 -20.90 -5.04 -0.93
C MET A 320 -19.39 -5.27 -0.87
N TYR A 321 -18.99 -6.48 -0.48
CA TYR A 321 -17.58 -6.85 -0.36
C TYR A 321 -17.38 -8.34 -0.70
N PRO A 322 -16.32 -8.71 -1.42
CA PRO A 322 -16.05 -10.11 -1.75
C PRO A 322 -15.69 -10.94 -0.51
N ARG A 323 -15.64 -12.27 -0.69
CA ARG A 323 -15.29 -13.20 0.39
C ARG A 323 -13.85 -12.97 0.91
N GLN A 324 -13.57 -13.40 2.14
CA GLN A 324 -12.19 -13.75 2.48
C GLN A 324 -11.78 -14.94 1.61
N GLN A 325 -10.54 -14.95 1.13
CA GLN A 325 -9.97 -16.05 0.39
C GLN A 325 -9.39 -17.12 1.33
N PRO A 326 -9.65 -18.42 1.09
CA PRO A 326 -9.02 -19.50 1.85
C PRO A 326 -7.49 -19.46 1.72
N GLY A 327 -6.78 -19.88 2.77
CA GLY A 327 -5.31 -19.88 2.83
C GLY A 327 -4.72 -18.63 3.48
N SER A 328 -5.57 -17.74 3.99
CA SER A 328 -5.18 -16.52 4.71
C SER A 328 -5.16 -16.70 6.23
N GLU A 329 -5.61 -17.87 6.70
CA GLU A 329 -5.82 -18.15 8.12
C GLU A 329 -4.47 -18.19 8.83
N ASN A 330 -4.21 -17.18 9.66
CA ASN A 330 -3.00 -17.09 10.46
C ASN A 330 -3.30 -16.49 11.84
N ALA A 331 -2.33 -16.58 12.75
CA ALA A 331 -2.50 -16.10 14.12
C ALA A 331 -2.85 -14.61 14.21
N ALA A 332 -2.41 -13.77 13.27
CA ALA A 332 -2.73 -12.34 13.28
C ALA A 332 -4.21 -12.11 12.95
N LEU A 333 -4.73 -12.71 11.87
CA LEU A 333 -6.14 -12.63 11.50
C LEU A 333 -7.05 -13.19 12.59
N VAL A 334 -6.71 -14.37 13.10
CA VAL A 334 -7.53 -15.07 14.10
C VAL A 334 -7.66 -14.27 15.38
N ASN A 335 -6.57 -13.65 15.84
CA ASN A 335 -6.58 -12.87 17.08
C ASN A 335 -7.12 -11.44 16.91
N LEU A 336 -7.26 -10.95 15.68
CA LEU A 336 -7.65 -9.57 15.39
C LEU A 336 -9.07 -9.47 14.83
N ILE A 337 -9.32 -10.13 13.69
CA ILE A 337 -10.58 -10.03 12.93
C ILE A 337 -11.55 -11.15 13.30
N TYR A 338 -11.08 -12.39 13.47
CA TYR A 338 -11.93 -13.52 13.92
C TYR A 338 -12.01 -13.63 15.45
N SER A 339 -11.62 -12.57 16.14
CA SER A 339 -11.66 -12.50 17.60
C SER A 339 -13.10 -12.38 18.10
N SER A 340 -13.29 -12.46 19.42
CA SER A 340 -14.59 -12.25 20.06
C SER A 340 -15.03 -10.77 20.11
N ASN A 341 -14.23 -9.84 19.57
CA ASN A 341 -14.50 -8.41 19.58
C ASN A 341 -14.66 -7.89 18.15
N VAL A 342 -15.39 -6.78 17.98
CA VAL A 342 -15.41 -6.05 16.71
C VAL A 342 -14.00 -5.56 16.39
N PHE A 343 -13.61 -5.65 15.12
CA PHE A 343 -12.31 -5.18 14.64
C PHE A 343 -12.11 -3.68 15.00
N PRO A 344 -10.99 -3.29 15.64
CA PRO A 344 -10.83 -1.94 16.17
C PRO A 344 -11.00 -0.81 15.15
N PHE A 345 -10.55 -0.97 13.90
CA PHE A 345 -10.73 0.08 12.89
C PHE A 345 -12.19 0.22 12.47
N SER A 346 -12.92 -0.90 12.34
CA SER A 346 -14.36 -0.84 12.12
C SER A 346 -15.05 -0.17 13.29
N GLN A 347 -14.69 -0.53 14.53
CA GLN A 347 -15.27 0.08 15.73
C GLN A 347 -15.09 1.60 15.72
N ASP A 348 -13.87 2.08 15.53
CA ASP A 348 -13.57 3.51 15.51
C ASP A 348 -14.26 4.22 14.33
N TRP A 349 -14.31 3.61 13.15
CA TRP A 349 -15.02 4.18 11.99
C TRP A 349 -16.51 4.37 12.26
N PHE A 350 -17.19 3.33 12.74
CA PHE A 350 -18.62 3.42 13.04
C PHE A 350 -18.91 4.34 14.24
N HIS A 351 -18.03 4.38 15.24
CA HIS A 351 -18.19 5.28 16.38
C HIS A 351 -17.93 6.74 16.02
N PHE A 352 -16.82 7.06 15.38
CA PHE A 352 -16.35 8.44 15.25
C PHE A 352 -16.69 9.10 13.92
N VAL A 353 -17.17 8.34 12.94
CA VAL A 353 -17.56 8.86 11.62
C VAL A 353 -19.04 8.60 11.31
N VAL A 354 -19.55 7.38 11.54
CA VAL A 354 -20.92 7.02 11.09
C VAL A 354 -22.00 7.43 12.09
N PHE A 355 -21.94 6.99 13.35
CA PHE A 355 -23.06 7.12 14.29
C PHE A 355 -22.87 8.10 15.44
N ASN A 356 -21.62 8.45 15.78
CA ASN A 356 -21.25 9.15 17.02
C ASN A 356 -21.62 8.36 18.30
N PRO A 357 -20.81 8.37 19.38
CA PRO A 357 -21.21 7.77 20.65
C PRO A 357 -22.39 8.54 21.30
N PRO A 358 -23.33 7.86 21.98
CA PRO A 358 -23.32 6.43 22.31
C PRO A 358 -24.02 5.57 21.25
N PHE A 359 -23.26 4.68 20.60
CA PHE A 359 -23.77 3.60 19.74
C PHE A 359 -23.15 2.26 20.20
N ASN A 360 -23.94 1.18 20.24
CA ASN A 360 -23.42 -0.14 20.61
C ASN A 360 -22.85 -0.85 19.38
N ILE A 361 -21.52 -0.93 19.29
CA ILE A 361 -20.85 -1.50 18.13
C ILE A 361 -21.16 -3.00 17.90
N ASN A 362 -21.51 -3.73 18.96
CA ASN A 362 -21.81 -5.16 18.86
C ASN A 362 -23.19 -5.45 18.25
N THR A 363 -23.97 -4.42 17.91
CA THR A 363 -25.29 -4.56 17.29
C THR A 363 -25.31 -4.10 15.84
N LEU A 364 -24.14 -3.86 15.23
CA LEU A 364 -24.06 -3.50 13.82
C LEU A 364 -24.79 -4.53 12.96
N ASP A 365 -25.56 -4.07 11.99
CA ASP A 365 -26.24 -4.93 11.03
C ASP A 365 -26.13 -4.40 9.58
N LEU A 366 -26.81 -5.07 8.63
CA LEU A 366 -26.79 -4.69 7.23
C LEU A 366 -27.32 -3.27 6.97
N ASN A 367 -28.26 -2.77 7.78
CA ASN A 367 -28.76 -1.41 7.64
C ASN A 367 -27.69 -0.40 8.06
N ASP A 368 -26.96 -0.69 9.13
CA ASP A 368 -25.86 0.16 9.58
C ASP A 368 -24.73 0.25 8.54
N TYR A 369 -24.44 -0.86 7.86
CA TYR A 369 -23.47 -0.90 6.77
C TYR A 369 -23.91 -0.08 5.56
N GLN A 370 -25.21 -0.14 5.21
CA GLN A 370 -25.76 0.72 4.15
C GLN A 370 -25.66 2.21 4.52
N ILE A 371 -25.89 2.58 5.79
CA ILE A 371 -25.73 3.96 6.25
C ILE A 371 -24.27 4.43 6.08
N ALA A 372 -23.29 3.59 6.40
CA ALA A 372 -21.88 3.92 6.21
C ALA A 372 -21.54 4.12 4.73
N GLU A 373 -22.06 3.26 3.86
CA GLU A 373 -21.86 3.38 2.40
C GLU A 373 -22.55 4.61 1.82
N ASP A 374 -23.78 4.93 2.24
CA ASP A 374 -24.51 6.12 1.79
C ASP A 374 -23.83 7.43 2.28
N LEU A 375 -23.20 7.40 3.45
CA LEU A 375 -22.52 8.56 4.02
C LEU A 375 -21.27 8.95 3.21
N ASN A 376 -20.44 7.95 2.85
CA ASN A 376 -19.21 8.06 2.04
C ASN A 376 -18.50 9.42 2.12
N PRO A 377 -18.02 9.83 3.32
CA PRO A 377 -17.51 11.18 3.53
C PRO A 377 -16.29 11.42 2.63
N PHE A 378 -16.33 12.52 1.87
CA PHE A 378 -15.27 12.91 0.93
C PHE A 378 -14.90 11.83 -0.11
N ASN A 379 -15.84 10.95 -0.45
CA ASN A 379 -15.61 9.82 -1.34
C ASN A 379 -14.48 8.88 -0.85
N VAL A 380 -14.42 8.63 0.47
CA VAL A 380 -13.44 7.72 1.10
C VAL A 380 -13.48 6.30 0.52
N ALA A 381 -14.63 5.87 -0.02
CA ALA A 381 -14.76 4.60 -0.72
C ALA A 381 -13.65 4.38 -1.76
N THR A 382 -13.19 5.45 -2.42
CA THR A 382 -12.06 5.40 -3.36
C THR A 382 -12.26 4.33 -4.44
N PHE A 383 -13.49 4.26 -4.97
CA PHE A 383 -13.93 3.18 -5.85
C PHE A 383 -14.35 3.70 -7.24
N ASN A 384 -13.88 4.88 -7.66
CA ASN A 384 -14.18 5.41 -8.99
C ASN A 384 -13.46 4.57 -10.07
N GLY A 385 -14.23 4.01 -11.00
CA GLY A 385 -13.72 3.21 -12.11
C GLY A 385 -13.21 4.00 -13.31
N ASP A 386 -13.47 5.30 -13.42
CA ASP A 386 -12.97 6.12 -14.52
C ASP A 386 -11.60 6.71 -14.19
N LEU A 387 -10.56 6.16 -14.80
CA LEU A 387 -9.17 6.62 -14.65
C LEU A 387 -8.67 7.41 -15.89
N SER A 388 -9.59 7.89 -16.74
CA SER A 388 -9.25 8.52 -18.03
C SER A 388 -8.30 9.71 -17.89
N SER A 389 -8.48 10.54 -16.85
CA SER A 389 -7.61 11.71 -16.61
C SER A 389 -6.16 11.29 -16.36
N PHE A 390 -5.95 10.28 -15.52
CA PHE A 390 -4.61 9.73 -15.23
C PHE A 390 -4.01 8.99 -16.44
N GLN A 391 -4.82 8.22 -17.16
CA GLN A 391 -4.38 7.55 -18.40
C GLN A 391 -3.94 8.57 -19.46
N SER A 392 -4.73 9.61 -19.70
CA SER A 392 -4.55 10.55 -20.81
C SER A 392 -3.28 11.39 -20.71
N ARG A 393 -2.80 11.66 -19.49
CA ARG A 393 -1.52 12.33 -19.23
C ARG A 393 -0.32 11.38 -19.25
N GLY A 394 -0.54 10.09 -19.46
CA GLY A 394 0.51 9.07 -19.57
C GLY A 394 0.92 8.41 -18.26
N GLY A 395 0.18 8.63 -17.16
CA GLY A 395 0.48 8.06 -15.86
C GLY A 395 0.46 6.53 -15.86
N LYS A 396 1.27 5.90 -15.00
CA LYS A 396 1.41 4.44 -14.86
C LYS A 396 1.11 3.98 -13.44
N VAL A 397 0.30 2.94 -13.29
CA VAL A 397 -0.04 2.30 -12.02
C VAL A 397 0.39 0.84 -12.05
N ILE A 398 1.24 0.46 -11.10
CA ILE A 398 1.43 -0.93 -10.70
C ILE A 398 0.65 -1.13 -9.40
N THR A 399 -0.34 -2.01 -9.42
CA THR A 399 -0.98 -2.49 -8.20
C THR A 399 -0.62 -3.95 -7.98
N TYR A 400 -0.50 -4.35 -6.72
CA TYR A 400 -0.27 -5.74 -6.35
C TYR A 400 -1.10 -6.09 -5.12
N HIS A 401 -1.43 -7.38 -4.96
CA HIS A 401 -2.13 -7.85 -3.76
C HIS A 401 -1.66 -9.25 -3.39
N GLY A 402 -1.30 -9.43 -2.13
CA GLY A 402 -0.95 -10.74 -1.59
C GLY A 402 -2.15 -11.70 -1.62
N GLN A 403 -1.95 -12.92 -2.13
CA GLN A 403 -3.05 -13.88 -2.24
C GLN A 403 -3.37 -14.58 -0.90
N ALA A 404 -2.50 -14.44 0.11
CA ALA A 404 -2.73 -14.85 1.49
C ALA A 404 -2.96 -13.63 2.42
N ASP A 405 -3.41 -12.50 1.86
CA ASP A 405 -3.70 -11.28 2.62
C ASP A 405 -4.83 -11.51 3.64
N MET A 406 -4.51 -11.28 4.89
CA MET A 406 -5.36 -11.64 6.01
C MET A 406 -6.17 -10.45 6.57
N LEU A 407 -6.03 -9.26 5.97
CA LEU A 407 -6.72 -8.05 6.41
C LEU A 407 -7.64 -7.48 5.33
N ILE A 408 -7.23 -7.57 4.08
CA ILE A 408 -7.98 -7.07 2.93
C ILE A 408 -8.05 -8.18 1.91
N SER A 409 -9.24 -8.50 1.41
CA SER A 409 -9.37 -9.59 0.44
C SER A 409 -8.76 -9.17 -0.91
N PRO A 410 -7.87 -9.97 -1.54
CA PRO A 410 -7.35 -9.70 -2.87
C PRO A 410 -8.45 -9.71 -3.94
N ALA A 411 -9.58 -10.37 -3.67
CA ALA A 411 -10.74 -10.35 -4.54
C ALA A 411 -11.35 -8.94 -4.69
N ASP A 412 -11.14 -8.02 -3.74
CA ASP A 412 -11.63 -6.65 -3.86
C ASP A 412 -10.79 -5.82 -4.85
N THR A 413 -9.49 -6.10 -4.94
CA THR A 413 -8.65 -5.51 -6.00
C THR A 413 -8.98 -6.09 -7.37
N GLU A 414 -9.31 -7.39 -7.46
CA GLU A 414 -9.84 -7.98 -8.69
C GLU A 414 -11.17 -7.34 -9.10
N PHE A 415 -12.07 -7.15 -8.13
CA PHE A 415 -13.36 -6.51 -8.35
C PHE A 415 -13.20 -5.06 -8.84
N TYR A 416 -12.29 -4.30 -8.24
CA TYR A 416 -11.98 -2.94 -8.69
C TYR A 416 -11.35 -2.91 -10.08
N TYR A 417 -10.40 -3.81 -10.39
CA TYR A 417 -9.81 -3.90 -11.74
C TYR A 417 -10.89 -4.15 -12.81
N GLN A 418 -11.82 -5.06 -12.54
CA GLN A 418 -12.97 -5.33 -13.41
C GLN A 418 -13.90 -4.11 -13.50
N HIS A 419 -14.12 -3.41 -12.38
CA HIS A 419 -14.90 -2.17 -12.36
C HIS A 419 -14.26 -1.10 -13.26
N VAL A 420 -12.94 -0.87 -13.17
CA VAL A 420 -12.21 0.05 -14.08
C VAL A 420 -12.36 -0.36 -15.54
N SER A 421 -12.14 -1.64 -15.85
CA SER A 421 -12.28 -2.20 -17.20
C SER A 421 -13.67 -1.92 -17.78
N SER A 422 -14.71 -2.19 -16.99
CA SER A 422 -16.11 -2.00 -17.40
C SER A 422 -16.50 -0.53 -17.56
N THR A 423 -16.09 0.33 -16.62
CA THR A 423 -16.43 1.76 -16.60
C THR A 423 -15.78 2.50 -17.76
N MET A 424 -14.50 2.22 -18.04
CA MET A 424 -13.77 2.84 -19.16
C MET A 424 -14.04 2.15 -20.51
N GLY A 425 -14.69 0.98 -20.51
CA GLY A 425 -14.87 0.17 -21.72
C GLY A 425 -13.55 -0.35 -22.31
N LEU A 426 -12.53 -0.55 -21.47
CA LEU A 426 -11.19 -0.98 -21.88
C LEU A 426 -10.95 -2.45 -21.50
N PRO A 427 -10.64 -3.35 -22.44
CA PRO A 427 -10.24 -4.73 -22.10
C PRO A 427 -8.89 -4.73 -21.38
N PRO A 428 -8.49 -5.83 -20.70
CA PRO A 428 -7.20 -5.93 -20.01
C PRO A 428 -6.00 -5.48 -20.85
N SER A 429 -5.92 -5.90 -22.11
CA SER A 429 -4.86 -5.47 -23.04
C SER A 429 -4.74 -3.96 -23.29
N LYS A 430 -5.79 -3.18 -22.98
CA LYS A 430 -5.79 -1.71 -23.05
C LYS A 430 -5.60 -1.05 -21.69
N LEU A 431 -6.01 -1.71 -20.61
CA LEU A 431 -5.59 -1.31 -19.27
C LEU A 431 -4.07 -1.47 -19.13
N ASP A 432 -3.48 -2.51 -19.72
CA ASP A 432 -2.03 -2.79 -19.69
C ASP A 432 -1.13 -1.64 -20.19
N ASP A 433 -1.69 -0.67 -20.90
CA ASP A 433 -1.00 0.56 -21.32
C ASP A 433 -0.71 1.51 -20.15
N PHE A 434 -1.46 1.41 -19.02
CA PHE A 434 -1.33 2.33 -17.89
C PHE A 434 -1.63 1.74 -16.49
N LEU A 435 -2.39 0.65 -16.37
CA LEU A 435 -2.75 -0.03 -15.12
C LEU A 435 -2.43 -1.52 -15.23
N ARG A 436 -1.49 -2.01 -14.41
CA ARG A 436 -1.16 -3.44 -14.31
C ARG A 436 -1.34 -3.93 -12.88
N PHE A 437 -2.07 -5.02 -12.73
CA PHE A 437 -2.32 -5.67 -11.45
C PHE A 437 -1.57 -7.01 -11.37
N PHE A 438 -0.78 -7.21 -10.31
CA PHE A 438 -0.06 -8.45 -10.03
C PHE A 438 -0.59 -9.15 -8.78
N ARG A 439 -0.86 -10.45 -8.91
CA ARG A 439 -1.32 -11.29 -7.80
C ARG A 439 -0.14 -12.06 -7.25
N ILE A 440 0.21 -11.80 -6.00
CA ILE A 440 1.45 -12.29 -5.40
C ILE A 440 1.14 -13.53 -4.56
N SER A 441 1.46 -14.71 -5.09
CA SER A 441 1.15 -15.98 -4.42
C SER A 441 1.88 -16.11 -3.08
N GLY A 442 1.15 -16.60 -2.08
CA GLY A 442 1.66 -16.80 -0.72
C GLY A 442 2.17 -15.53 0.00
N MET A 443 1.88 -14.34 -0.51
CA MET A 443 2.15 -13.08 0.19
C MET A 443 0.97 -12.74 1.11
N SER A 444 1.28 -12.39 2.36
CA SER A 444 0.31 -11.86 3.33
C SER A 444 0.10 -10.35 3.14
N HIS A 445 -0.49 -9.65 4.12
CA HIS A 445 -0.78 -8.22 3.98
C HIS A 445 0.49 -7.38 3.85
N CYS A 446 0.72 -6.79 2.67
CA CYS A 446 1.86 -5.92 2.31
C CYS A 446 3.28 -6.53 2.37
N ALA A 447 3.48 -7.57 3.15
CA ALA A 447 4.76 -8.26 3.30
C ALA A 447 4.52 -9.67 3.89
N THR A 448 5.61 -10.43 4.01
CA THR A 448 5.64 -11.76 4.65
C THR A 448 4.71 -12.78 3.97
N GLY A 449 4.58 -13.94 4.60
CA GLY A 449 3.79 -15.07 4.09
C GLY A 449 4.67 -16.24 3.62
N PRO A 450 4.05 -17.39 3.31
CA PRO A 450 4.77 -18.60 2.90
C PRO A 450 5.43 -18.49 1.52
N GLY A 451 4.90 -17.65 0.63
CA GLY A 451 5.33 -17.59 -0.77
C GLY A 451 6.42 -16.56 -1.08
N ALA A 452 6.67 -16.38 -2.38
CA ALA A 452 7.67 -15.46 -2.92
C ALA A 452 7.26 -13.99 -2.80
N TRP A 453 7.12 -13.47 -1.58
CA TRP A 453 6.51 -12.16 -1.29
C TRP A 453 7.44 -10.96 -1.47
N GLN A 454 8.76 -11.16 -1.54
CA GLN A 454 9.72 -10.05 -1.67
C GLN A 454 9.81 -9.59 -3.11
N ILE A 455 9.12 -8.48 -3.39
CA ILE A 455 8.99 -7.86 -4.72
C ILE A 455 9.48 -6.41 -4.72
N GLY A 456 10.33 -6.01 -3.76
CA GLY A 456 10.86 -4.65 -3.66
C GLY A 456 9.81 -3.56 -3.40
N GLN A 457 8.73 -3.91 -2.71
CA GLN A 457 7.67 -2.99 -2.31
C GLN A 457 7.98 -2.16 -1.05
N SER A 458 9.02 -2.54 -0.30
CA SER A 458 9.53 -1.86 0.89
C SER A 458 10.98 -2.29 1.13
N LEU A 459 11.63 -1.75 2.17
CA LEU A 459 12.97 -2.20 2.55
C LEU A 459 13.02 -3.71 2.86
N ALA A 460 11.99 -4.25 3.52
CA ALA A 460 11.87 -5.69 3.79
C ALA A 460 11.63 -6.49 2.49
N GLY A 461 10.82 -5.94 1.58
CA GLY A 461 10.62 -6.48 0.23
C GLY A 461 11.89 -6.47 -0.62
N ALA A 462 12.86 -5.63 -0.29
CA ALA A 462 14.20 -5.58 -0.88
C ALA A 462 15.26 -6.31 -0.01
N SER A 463 14.85 -7.29 0.81
CA SER A 463 15.75 -8.11 1.64
C SER A 463 16.58 -7.32 2.67
N GLY A 464 16.13 -6.13 3.07
CA GLY A 464 16.84 -5.26 4.00
C GLY A 464 18.11 -4.62 3.44
N ASN A 465 18.40 -4.78 2.15
CA ASN A 465 19.63 -4.27 1.54
C ASN A 465 19.40 -3.82 0.09
N LEU A 466 19.92 -2.65 -0.27
CA LEU A 466 19.74 -2.05 -1.59
C LEU A 466 21.00 -2.27 -2.42
N THR A 467 20.95 -3.27 -3.31
CA THR A 467 22.01 -3.62 -4.24
C THR A 467 21.47 -3.51 -5.67
N ALA A 468 22.36 -3.59 -6.66
CA ALA A 468 21.92 -3.63 -8.06
C ALA A 468 20.96 -4.80 -8.34
N GLU A 469 21.08 -5.91 -7.59
CA GLU A 469 20.21 -7.08 -7.74
C GLU A 469 18.83 -6.87 -7.09
N THR A 470 18.76 -6.29 -5.89
CA THR A 470 17.48 -6.05 -5.20
C THR A 470 16.71 -4.84 -5.74
N LEU A 471 17.38 -4.01 -6.54
CA LEU A 471 16.80 -2.91 -7.31
C LEU A 471 16.58 -3.27 -8.79
N ASP A 472 16.74 -4.55 -9.17
CA ASP A 472 16.42 -4.99 -10.53
C ASP A 472 14.92 -4.73 -10.81
N PRO A 473 14.56 -4.00 -11.88
CA PRO A 473 13.16 -3.71 -12.22
C PRO A 473 12.27 -4.93 -12.47
N ASP A 474 12.83 -6.12 -12.69
CA ASP A 474 12.04 -7.35 -12.79
C ASP A 474 11.67 -7.91 -11.40
N ARG A 475 12.37 -7.50 -10.34
CA ARG A 475 12.20 -7.97 -8.95
C ARG A 475 11.69 -6.91 -7.98
N ASN A 476 11.71 -5.65 -8.40
CA ASN A 476 11.43 -4.51 -7.57
C ASN A 476 10.33 -3.64 -8.18
N VAL A 477 9.14 -3.62 -7.59
CA VAL A 477 7.96 -2.92 -8.13
C VAL A 477 8.17 -1.40 -8.25
N LEU A 478 8.96 -0.79 -7.37
CA LEU A 478 9.28 0.63 -7.50
C LEU A 478 10.20 0.89 -8.69
N SER A 479 11.24 0.06 -8.85
CA SER A 479 12.13 0.15 -10.01
C SER A 479 11.41 -0.22 -11.31
N ALA A 480 10.42 -1.12 -11.25
CA ALA A 480 9.56 -1.50 -12.37
C ALA A 480 8.72 -0.33 -12.87
N VAL A 481 8.07 0.44 -11.98
CA VAL A 481 7.27 1.61 -12.40
C VAL A 481 8.16 2.73 -12.95
N VAL A 482 9.36 2.91 -12.38
CA VAL A 482 10.37 3.85 -12.91
C VAL A 482 10.77 3.46 -14.34
N ARG A 483 11.14 2.19 -14.57
CA ARG A 483 11.50 1.69 -15.90
C ARG A 483 10.34 1.83 -16.88
N TRP A 484 9.11 1.56 -16.43
CA TRP A 484 7.94 1.70 -17.28
C TRP A 484 7.72 3.17 -17.70
N LEU A 485 7.81 4.10 -16.76
CA LEU A 485 7.57 5.51 -17.03
C LEU A 485 8.71 6.15 -17.86
N GLU A 486 9.96 5.89 -17.50
CA GLU A 486 11.12 6.59 -18.07
C GLU A 486 11.67 5.92 -19.33
N GLU A 487 11.51 4.61 -19.47
CA GLU A 487 12.04 3.83 -20.60
C GLU A 487 10.95 3.21 -21.48
N GLY A 488 9.68 3.29 -21.07
CA GLY A 488 8.56 2.71 -21.81
C GLY A 488 8.49 1.17 -21.73
N ILE A 489 9.23 0.55 -20.82
CA ILE A 489 9.30 -0.91 -20.67
C ILE A 489 8.43 -1.34 -19.50
N ALA A 490 7.21 -1.77 -19.82
CA ALA A 490 6.22 -2.21 -18.84
C ALA A 490 6.53 -3.62 -18.30
N PRO A 491 6.28 -3.91 -17.01
CA PRO A 491 6.54 -5.24 -16.44
C PRO A 491 5.51 -6.26 -16.89
N GLU A 492 5.93 -7.37 -17.49
CA GLU A 492 5.03 -8.48 -17.86
C GLU A 492 4.71 -9.39 -16.66
N THR A 493 5.69 -9.55 -15.76
CA THR A 493 5.61 -10.28 -14.49
C THR A 493 6.40 -9.53 -13.44
N ILE A 494 6.20 -9.85 -12.15
CA ILE A 494 7.08 -9.39 -11.06
C ILE A 494 7.71 -10.62 -10.41
N LEU A 495 9.04 -10.71 -10.44
CA LEU A 495 9.79 -11.80 -9.82
C LEU A 495 9.87 -11.59 -8.31
N GLY A 496 9.11 -12.39 -7.58
CA GLY A 496 9.21 -12.47 -6.13
C GLY A 496 10.22 -13.50 -5.66
N THR A 497 10.68 -13.34 -4.43
CA THR A 497 11.59 -14.27 -3.76
C THR A 497 11.09 -14.60 -2.36
N LYS A 498 11.26 -15.85 -1.94
CA LYS A 498 11.22 -16.29 -0.55
C LYS A 498 12.64 -16.72 -0.18
N TYR A 499 13.22 -16.15 0.86
CA TYR A 499 14.43 -16.71 1.46
C TYR A 499 14.06 -17.62 2.63
N VAL A 500 14.95 -18.55 2.93
CA VAL A 500 14.82 -19.41 4.10
C VAL A 500 14.70 -18.55 5.36
N ASN A 501 13.58 -18.69 6.08
CA ASN A 501 13.23 -17.84 7.24
C ASN A 501 13.27 -16.33 6.96
N ASP A 502 12.93 -15.91 5.73
CA ASP A 502 12.98 -14.52 5.27
C ASP A 502 14.36 -13.86 5.42
N SER A 503 15.43 -14.66 5.46
CA SER A 503 16.80 -14.21 5.64
C SER A 503 17.65 -14.46 4.40
N ALA A 504 18.03 -13.38 3.70
CA ALA A 504 18.84 -13.48 2.47
C ALA A 504 20.18 -14.20 2.67
N SER A 505 20.75 -14.16 3.88
CA SER A 505 22.00 -14.86 4.19
C SER A 505 21.85 -16.38 4.28
N LEU A 506 20.62 -16.90 4.40
CA LEU A 506 20.32 -18.33 4.44
C LEU A 506 20.00 -18.90 3.05
N GLY A 507 19.98 -18.06 2.01
CA GLY A 507 19.74 -18.48 0.63
C GLY A 507 18.27 -18.45 0.23
N VAL A 508 18.04 -18.53 -1.09
CA VAL A 508 16.70 -18.54 -1.70
C VAL A 508 16.05 -19.89 -1.45
N GLU A 509 14.82 -19.88 -0.92
CA GLU A 509 13.97 -21.04 -0.74
C GLU A 509 13.17 -21.32 -2.01
N LEU A 510 12.46 -20.30 -2.52
CA LEU A 510 11.78 -20.36 -3.82
C LEU A 510 11.72 -18.98 -4.48
N SER A 511 11.51 -18.96 -5.79
CA SER A 511 11.26 -17.74 -6.55
C SER A 511 10.16 -17.96 -7.59
N ARG A 512 9.31 -16.95 -7.78
CA ARG A 512 8.15 -17.02 -8.67
C ARG A 512 8.01 -15.74 -9.47
N ARG A 513 7.77 -15.85 -10.78
CA ARG A 513 7.32 -14.71 -11.60
C ARG A 513 5.82 -14.58 -11.45
N HIS A 514 5.38 -13.64 -10.63
CA HIS A 514 3.97 -13.38 -10.38
C HIS A 514 3.32 -12.77 -11.60
N CYS A 515 2.19 -13.35 -11.99
CA CYS A 515 1.51 -13.04 -13.23
C CYS A 515 0.68 -11.76 -13.15
N ARG A 516 0.61 -11.06 -14.28
CA ARG A 516 -0.32 -9.94 -14.47
C ARG A 516 -1.75 -10.47 -14.61
N TYR A 517 -2.68 -9.95 -13.81
CA TYR A 517 -4.11 -10.24 -13.94
C TYR A 517 -4.63 -9.85 -15.34
N PRO A 518 -5.48 -10.68 -16.00
CA PRO A 518 -6.19 -11.84 -15.47
C PRO A 518 -5.46 -13.18 -15.62
N THR A 519 -4.20 -13.21 -16.08
CA THR A 519 -3.47 -14.47 -16.21
C THR A 519 -3.17 -15.08 -14.84
N ARG A 520 -3.04 -16.41 -14.81
CA ARG A 520 -2.70 -17.19 -13.61
C ARG A 520 -1.35 -17.85 -13.80
N ASN A 521 -0.63 -18.08 -12.71
CA ASN A 521 0.56 -18.91 -12.76
C ASN A 521 0.17 -20.38 -12.92
N VAL A 522 0.82 -21.08 -13.83
CA VAL A 522 0.58 -22.50 -14.08
C VAL A 522 1.91 -23.23 -14.12
N TYR A 523 2.07 -24.19 -13.20
CA TYR A 523 3.21 -25.09 -13.14
C TYR A 523 3.23 -26.04 -14.34
N ASP A 524 4.42 -26.28 -14.88
CA ASP A 524 4.63 -27.16 -16.04
C ASP A 524 4.51 -28.66 -15.72
N ARG A 525 4.45 -29.03 -14.43
CA ARG A 525 4.38 -30.40 -13.90
C ARG A 525 5.64 -31.25 -14.15
N THR A 526 6.75 -30.62 -14.53
CA THR A 526 7.99 -31.33 -14.87
C THR A 526 9.24 -30.74 -14.26
N GLY A 527 9.34 -29.41 -14.12
CA GLY A 527 10.48 -28.71 -13.55
C GLY A 527 10.48 -28.68 -12.03
N ASP A 528 11.50 -28.08 -11.42
CA ASP A 528 11.50 -27.80 -9.98
C ASP A 528 10.50 -26.68 -9.67
N SER A 529 9.48 -26.95 -8.85
CA SER A 529 8.43 -25.97 -8.53
C SER A 529 8.97 -24.75 -7.79
N ASN A 530 10.17 -24.81 -7.18
CA ASN A 530 10.80 -23.67 -6.53
C ASN A 530 11.49 -22.70 -7.50
N LEU A 531 11.63 -23.08 -8.77
CA LEU A 531 12.27 -22.27 -9.81
C LEU A 531 11.25 -21.54 -10.67
N PRO A 532 11.51 -20.26 -11.04
CA PRO A 532 10.57 -19.46 -11.82
C PRO A 532 10.31 -20.02 -13.22
N ASP A 533 11.27 -20.71 -13.83
CA ASP A 533 11.18 -21.20 -15.21
C ASP A 533 10.26 -22.42 -15.36
N SER A 534 9.88 -23.06 -14.26
CA SER A 534 8.91 -24.16 -14.24
C SER A 534 7.45 -23.67 -14.27
N TRP A 535 7.25 -22.36 -14.28
CA TRP A 535 5.94 -21.71 -14.22
C TRP A 535 5.74 -20.79 -15.41
N SER A 536 4.48 -20.62 -15.81
CA SER A 536 4.12 -19.74 -16.92
C SER A 536 2.77 -19.08 -16.69
N CYS A 537 2.67 -17.82 -17.10
CA CYS A 537 1.41 -17.09 -17.06
C CYS A 537 0.51 -17.52 -18.22
N LYS A 538 -0.69 -18.02 -17.90
CA LYS A 538 -1.68 -18.50 -18.87
C LYS A 538 -3.05 -17.87 -18.67
#